data_AF-D6ZFG7-F1
#
_entry.id   AF-D6ZFG7-F1
#
_cell.length_a   1.000
_cell.length_b   1.000
_cell.length_c   1.000
_cell.angle_alpha   90.00
_cell.angle_beta   90.00
_cell.angle_gamma   90.00
#
_symmetry.space_group_name_H-M   'P 1'
#
loop_
_entity.id
_entity.type
_entity.pdbx_description
1 polymer ?
#
loop_
_entity_poly.entity_id
_entity_poly.type
_entity_poly.pdbx_seq_one_letter_code
_entity_poly.pdbx_strand_id
1 'polypeptide(L)'
;MADPVQGKGWLRRNAPWLFAGSAVALIALLAVCGVGVYRFLEGLKGMDDAPKHMAKDQIAAFEASYQDKGTAEQAAKDLESVIAKTADKIAALVPGLTWKWHRDGGPGGCPKDPAGDTWVMRMYTRHALFSGPIPEDVWPQAVAVVRSEAQFLGMTAQFKYQDAAKQHDLVFSSADGGEINIGTAVQASITGTTPCRLREQWYTDYGIPVPRESEEPR
;
A
#
# COMPACT_ATOMS: atom_id res chain seq x y z
N MET A 1 -60.78 -45.40 -24.64
CA MET A 1 -59.96 -46.43 -23.97
C MET A 1 -58.52 -45.94 -23.93
N ALA A 2 -58.04 -45.56 -22.76
CA ALA A 2 -56.65 -45.68 -22.30
C ALA A 2 -56.62 -45.10 -20.87
N ASP A 3 -56.25 -45.94 -19.91
CA ASP A 3 -56.32 -45.72 -18.47
C ASP A 3 -54.92 -45.32 -17.95
N PRO A 4 -54.72 -44.20 -17.21
CA PRO A 4 -53.41 -43.88 -16.68
C PRO A 4 -53.20 -44.55 -15.31
N VAL A 5 -52.51 -45.68 -15.40
CA VAL A 5 -51.20 -45.90 -14.78
C VAL A 5 -51.17 -45.97 -13.25
N GLN A 6 -51.00 -47.24 -12.83
CA GLN A 6 -50.16 -47.72 -11.73
C GLN A 6 -48.94 -46.83 -11.39
N GLY A 7 -49.11 -45.79 -10.57
CA GLY A 7 -48.00 -44.92 -10.12
C GLY A 7 -47.32 -45.30 -8.80
N LYS A 8 -47.81 -46.31 -8.07
CA LYS A 8 -47.40 -46.53 -6.65
C LYS A 8 -46.36 -47.63 -6.41
N GLY A 9 -45.92 -48.36 -7.44
CA GLY A 9 -45.05 -49.54 -7.28
C GLY A 9 -43.53 -49.28 -7.35
N TRP A 10 -43.10 -48.24 -8.06
CA TRP A 10 -41.67 -48.05 -8.39
C TRP A 10 -40.85 -47.47 -7.23
N LEU A 11 -41.40 -46.48 -6.51
CA LEU A 11 -40.73 -45.82 -5.39
C LEU A 11 -40.43 -46.76 -4.21
N ARG A 12 -41.19 -47.85 -4.04
CA ARG A 12 -41.02 -48.80 -2.93
C ARG A 12 -39.91 -49.83 -3.16
N ARG A 13 -39.52 -50.12 -4.42
CA ARG A 13 -38.51 -51.16 -4.72
C ARG A 13 -37.08 -50.62 -4.78
N ASN A 14 -36.89 -49.34 -5.08
CA ASN A 14 -35.56 -48.75 -5.30
C ASN A 14 -35.06 -47.89 -4.12
N ALA A 15 -35.86 -47.74 -3.06
CA ALA A 15 -35.54 -46.91 -1.90
C ALA A 15 -34.19 -47.22 -1.23
N PRO A 16 -33.79 -48.48 -0.93
CA PRO A 16 -32.55 -48.73 -0.19
C PRO A 16 -31.27 -48.37 -0.99
N TRP A 17 -31.29 -48.50 -2.32
CA TRP A 17 -30.16 -48.14 -3.18
C TRP A 17 -29.97 -46.63 -3.32
N LEU A 18 -31.07 -45.86 -3.32
CA LEU A 18 -31.03 -44.39 -3.38
C LEU A 18 -30.51 -43.77 -2.08
N PHE A 19 -30.85 -44.36 -0.92
CA PHE A 19 -30.32 -43.90 0.38
C PHE A 19 -28.84 -44.24 0.56
N ALA A 20 -28.39 -45.43 0.12
CA ALA A 20 -26.99 -45.83 0.20
C ALA A 20 -26.08 -44.97 -0.70
N GLY A 21 -26.49 -44.69 -1.95
CA GLY A 21 -25.74 -43.81 -2.85
C GLY A 21 -25.65 -42.37 -2.33
N SER A 22 -26.72 -41.86 -1.73
CA SER A 22 -26.76 -40.50 -1.15
C SER A 22 -25.85 -40.37 0.07
N ALA A 23 -25.78 -41.40 0.93
CA ALA A 23 -24.90 -41.41 2.10
C ALA A 23 -23.41 -41.43 1.71
N VAL A 24 -23.04 -42.22 0.70
CA VAL A 24 -21.65 -42.27 0.21
C VAL A 24 -21.24 -40.95 -0.44
N ALA A 25 -22.13 -40.34 -1.23
CA ALA A 25 -21.86 -39.02 -1.83
C ALA A 25 -21.66 -37.93 -0.76
N LEU A 26 -22.48 -37.93 0.30
CA LEU A 26 -22.34 -36.99 1.43
C LEU A 26 -21.03 -37.16 2.19
N ILE A 27 -20.61 -38.39 2.47
CA ILE A 27 -19.34 -38.66 3.17
C ILE A 27 -18.14 -38.25 2.31
N ALA A 28 -18.17 -38.53 1.01
CA ALA A 28 -17.11 -38.10 0.08
C ALA A 28 -17.02 -36.56 0.01
N LEU A 29 -18.16 -35.87 -0.03
CA LEU A 29 -18.21 -34.40 -0.08
C LEU A 29 -17.68 -33.79 1.22
N LEU A 30 -18.04 -34.35 2.39
CA LEU A 30 -17.50 -33.94 3.68
C LEU A 30 -16.00 -34.20 3.80
N ALA A 31 -15.48 -35.30 3.25
CA ALA A 31 -14.05 -35.59 3.24
C ALA A 31 -13.28 -34.60 2.34
N VAL A 32 -13.80 -34.29 1.15
CA VAL A 32 -13.19 -33.30 0.24
C VAL A 32 -13.24 -31.90 0.83
N CYS A 33 -14.37 -31.49 1.43
CA CYS A 33 -14.48 -30.23 2.16
C CYS A 33 -13.55 -30.20 3.38
N GLY A 34 -13.46 -31.29 4.14
CA GLY A 34 -12.58 -31.38 5.31
C GLY A 34 -11.10 -31.26 4.94
N VAL A 35 -10.66 -31.94 3.88
CA VAL A 35 -9.28 -31.84 3.39
C VAL A 35 -8.99 -30.46 2.81
N GLY A 36 -9.94 -29.87 2.07
CA GLY A 36 -9.82 -28.51 1.53
C GLY A 36 -9.72 -27.46 2.65
N VAL A 37 -10.56 -27.55 3.67
CA VAL A 37 -10.53 -26.68 4.86
C VAL A 37 -9.24 -26.89 5.65
N TYR A 38 -8.79 -28.14 5.83
CA TYR A 38 -7.52 -28.43 6.53
C TYR A 38 -6.31 -27.82 5.80
N ARG A 39 -6.22 -28.03 4.47
CA ARG A 39 -5.16 -27.47 3.62
C ARG A 39 -5.18 -25.93 3.61
N PHE A 40 -6.38 -25.35 3.57
CA PHE A 40 -6.56 -23.90 3.66
C PHE A 40 -6.14 -23.36 5.03
N LEU A 41 -6.53 -24.02 6.13
CA LEU A 41 -6.12 -23.65 7.49
C LEU A 41 -4.62 -23.82 7.74
N GLU A 42 -3.96 -24.83 7.15
CA GLU A 42 -2.49 -24.91 7.20
C GLU A 42 -1.81 -23.82 6.37
N GLY A 43 -2.36 -23.47 5.20
CA GLY A 43 -1.91 -22.31 4.44
C GLY A 43 -2.05 -21.00 5.20
N LEU A 44 -3.11 -20.85 6.01
CA LEU A 44 -3.30 -19.70 6.89
C LEU A 44 -2.30 -19.66 8.06
N LYS A 45 -1.97 -20.81 8.67
CA LYS A 45 -0.99 -20.88 9.76
C LYS A 45 0.42 -20.45 9.32
N GLY A 46 0.81 -20.79 8.09
CA GLY A 46 2.11 -20.38 7.52
C GLY A 46 2.27 -18.88 7.24
N MET A 47 1.21 -18.07 7.38
CA MET A 47 1.27 -16.61 7.17
C MET A 47 1.53 -15.80 8.45
N ASP A 48 1.44 -16.40 9.64
CA ASP A 48 1.61 -15.70 10.93
C ASP A 48 2.97 -15.96 11.63
N ASP A 49 3.81 -16.86 11.10
CA ASP A 49 5.04 -17.32 11.78
C ASP A 49 6.32 -16.52 11.45
N ALA A 50 6.23 -15.44 10.66
CA ALA A 50 7.36 -14.51 10.54
C ALA A 50 7.43 -13.67 11.83
N PRO A 51 8.55 -13.66 12.59
CA PRO A 51 8.66 -12.82 13.77
C PRO A 51 8.45 -11.36 13.35
N LYS A 52 7.36 -10.77 13.84
CA LYS A 52 7.01 -9.35 13.63
C LYS A 52 8.00 -8.41 14.32
N HIS A 53 8.93 -8.98 15.11
CA HIS A 53 9.94 -8.27 15.86
C HIS A 53 11.35 -8.75 15.53
N MET A 54 12.28 -7.80 15.46
CA MET A 54 13.70 -8.03 15.29
C MET A 54 14.34 -8.51 16.61
N ALA A 55 15.28 -9.46 16.52
CA ALA A 55 16.06 -9.85 17.68
C ALA A 55 16.95 -8.68 18.14
N LYS A 56 17.14 -8.49 19.46
CA LYS A 56 17.85 -7.32 20.00
C LYS A 56 19.27 -7.13 19.47
N ASP A 57 19.95 -8.23 19.19
CA ASP A 57 21.30 -8.26 18.62
C ASP A 57 21.35 -7.87 17.14
N GLN A 58 20.20 -7.90 16.44
CA GLN A 58 20.09 -7.48 15.04
C GLN A 58 19.77 -5.98 14.89
N ILE A 59 19.20 -5.33 15.92
CA ILE A 59 18.77 -3.91 15.88
C ILE A 59 19.92 -2.99 15.49
N ALA A 60 21.05 -3.09 16.19
CA ALA A 60 22.19 -2.21 15.95
C ALA A 60 22.77 -2.37 14.53
N ALA A 61 22.83 -3.61 14.02
CA ALA A 61 23.30 -3.87 12.67
C ALA A 61 22.33 -3.35 11.60
N PHE A 62 21.02 -3.46 11.86
CA PHE A 62 20.00 -2.91 10.99
C PHE A 62 20.07 -1.39 10.95
N GLU A 63 20.10 -0.71 12.09
CA GLU A 63 20.24 0.75 12.18
C GLU A 63 21.53 1.24 11.52
N ALA A 64 22.63 0.51 11.71
CA ALA A 64 23.90 0.82 11.06
C ALA A 64 23.80 0.89 9.53
N SER A 65 22.92 0.08 8.92
CA SER A 65 22.70 0.08 7.46
C SER A 65 21.94 1.31 6.92
N TYR A 66 21.51 2.23 7.78
CA TYR A 66 20.81 3.47 7.42
C TYR A 66 21.59 4.75 7.81
N GLN A 67 22.75 4.63 8.45
CA GLN A 67 23.52 5.78 8.97
C GLN A 67 23.97 6.78 7.90
N ASP A 68 24.15 6.33 6.67
CA ASP A 68 24.63 7.13 5.54
C ASP A 68 23.49 7.62 4.63
N LYS A 69 22.23 7.32 4.95
CA LYS A 69 21.08 7.62 4.09
C LYS A 69 20.38 8.94 4.41
N GLY A 70 20.88 9.70 5.39
CA GLY A 70 20.25 10.91 5.91
C GLY A 70 19.19 10.62 6.98
N THR A 71 18.46 11.67 7.39
CA THR A 71 17.40 11.57 8.40
C THR A 71 16.01 11.53 7.77
N ALA A 72 15.04 10.91 8.48
CA ALA A 72 13.65 10.88 8.05
C ALA A 72 13.03 12.30 8.03
N GLU A 73 13.40 13.13 9.00
CA GLU A 73 12.92 14.50 9.15
C GLU A 73 13.44 15.42 8.04
N GLN A 74 14.69 15.25 7.60
CA GLN A 74 15.22 16.00 6.48
C GLN A 74 14.58 15.55 5.16
N ALA A 75 14.50 14.24 4.93
CA ALA A 75 13.81 13.69 3.76
C ALA A 75 12.35 14.17 3.66
N ALA A 76 11.67 14.38 4.79
CA ALA A 76 10.30 14.91 4.80
C ALA A 76 10.24 16.36 4.31
N LYS A 77 11.19 17.21 4.73
CA LYS A 77 11.28 18.61 4.28
C LYS A 77 11.56 18.69 2.79
N ASP A 78 12.48 17.85 2.30
CA ASP A 78 12.85 17.83 0.88
C ASP A 78 11.70 17.33 0.02
N LEU A 79 11.00 16.28 0.47
CA LEU A 79 9.82 15.78 -0.20
C LEU A 79 8.68 16.80 -0.22
N GLU A 80 8.44 17.54 0.87
CA GLU A 80 7.46 18.63 0.89
C GLU A 80 7.83 19.76 -0.06
N SER A 81 9.12 20.10 -0.20
CA SER A 81 9.60 21.07 -1.18
C SER A 81 9.30 20.63 -2.61
N VAL A 82 9.53 19.34 -2.93
CA VAL A 82 9.19 18.76 -4.23
C VAL A 82 7.67 18.78 -4.44
N ILE A 83 6.88 18.38 -3.44
CA ILE A 83 5.41 18.37 -3.51
C ILE A 83 4.88 19.78 -3.76
N ALA A 84 5.41 20.80 -3.09
CA ALA A 84 5.01 22.19 -3.31
C ALA A 84 5.26 22.64 -4.76
N LYS A 85 6.48 22.41 -5.26
CA LYS A 85 6.85 22.72 -6.67
C LYS A 85 5.96 21.97 -7.65
N THR A 86 5.64 20.71 -7.36
CA THR A 86 4.75 19.87 -8.17
C THR A 86 3.33 20.43 -8.17
N ALA A 87 2.83 20.84 -7.00
CA ALA A 87 1.51 21.43 -6.85
C ALA A 87 1.40 22.77 -7.59
N ASP A 88 2.42 23.62 -7.54
CA ASP A 88 2.50 24.87 -8.31
C ASP A 88 2.41 24.61 -9.83
N LYS A 89 3.19 23.63 -10.32
CA LYS A 89 3.14 23.22 -11.74
C LYS A 89 1.75 22.76 -12.15
N ILE A 90 1.08 21.95 -11.33
CA ILE A 90 -0.27 21.43 -11.63
C ILE A 90 -1.33 22.54 -11.54
N ALA A 91 -1.26 23.41 -10.53
CA ALA A 91 -2.17 24.54 -10.40
C ALA A 91 -2.10 25.48 -11.62
N ALA A 92 -0.91 25.66 -12.19
CA ALA A 92 -0.72 26.44 -13.41
C ALA A 92 -1.37 25.82 -14.67
N LEU A 93 -1.70 24.52 -14.67
CA LEU A 93 -2.38 23.86 -15.79
C LEU A 93 -3.89 24.16 -15.83
N VAL A 94 -4.49 24.57 -14.71
CA VAL A 94 -5.95 24.71 -14.57
C VAL A 94 -6.30 26.13 -14.11
N PRO A 95 -6.91 26.97 -14.98
CA PRO A 95 -7.27 28.34 -14.61
C PRO A 95 -8.12 28.41 -13.34
N GLY A 96 -7.68 29.20 -12.36
CA GLY A 96 -8.37 29.39 -11.08
C GLY A 96 -8.18 28.26 -10.06
N LEU A 97 -7.46 27.19 -10.40
CA LEU A 97 -7.07 26.17 -9.43
C LEU A 97 -5.96 26.70 -8.53
N THR A 98 -6.13 26.56 -7.23
CA THR A 98 -5.15 26.94 -6.21
C THR A 98 -4.91 25.77 -5.28
N TRP A 99 -3.83 25.77 -4.51
CA TRP A 99 -3.60 24.74 -3.51
C TRP A 99 -3.13 25.35 -2.19
N LYS A 100 -3.25 24.55 -1.12
CA LYS A 100 -2.74 24.89 0.21
C LYS A 100 -2.24 23.63 0.92
N TRP A 101 -1.36 23.82 1.88
CA TRP A 101 -1.06 22.77 2.84
C TRP A 101 -2.29 22.43 3.67
N HIS A 102 -2.53 21.14 3.84
CA HIS A 102 -3.63 20.59 4.64
C HIS A 102 -3.13 19.36 5.40
N ARG A 103 -3.60 19.21 6.64
CA ARG A 103 -3.17 18.18 7.60
C ARG A 103 -1.68 18.27 7.94
N ASP A 104 -1.37 17.88 9.16
CA ASP A 104 0.02 17.73 9.56
C ASP A 104 0.56 16.40 9.04
N GLY A 105 1.84 16.40 8.67
CA GLY A 105 2.60 15.18 8.48
C GLY A 105 2.91 14.50 9.81
N GLY A 106 3.65 13.41 9.76
CA GLY A 106 4.03 12.71 10.99
C GLY A 106 4.74 11.39 10.76
N PRO A 107 5.10 10.71 11.85
CA PRO A 107 5.80 9.44 11.77
C PRO A 107 4.94 8.34 11.15
N GLY A 108 5.57 7.50 10.35
CA GLY A 108 5.01 6.29 9.74
C GLY A 108 5.97 5.11 9.85
N GLY A 109 5.40 3.90 9.93
CA GLY A 109 6.19 2.66 9.92
C GLY A 109 6.77 2.35 8.54
N CYS A 110 7.89 1.63 8.49
CA CYS A 110 8.48 1.15 7.23
C CYS A 110 7.70 -0.04 6.64
N PRO A 111 7.68 -0.23 5.30
CA PRO A 111 7.02 -1.38 4.69
C PRO A 111 7.74 -2.67 5.05
N LYS A 112 6.98 -3.68 5.49
CA LYS A 112 7.49 -4.92 6.12
C LYS A 112 8.22 -4.53 7.41
N ASP A 113 7.74 -5.01 8.55
CA ASP A 113 7.86 -4.33 9.85
C ASP A 113 9.13 -4.64 10.71
N PRO A 114 10.27 -5.22 10.25
CA PRO A 114 11.39 -5.43 11.18
C PRO A 114 12.02 -4.11 11.67
N ALA A 115 11.67 -2.98 11.05
CA ALA A 115 12.07 -1.65 11.52
C ALA A 115 11.27 -1.16 12.73
N GLY A 116 10.11 -1.76 13.06
CA GLY A 116 9.25 -1.33 14.17
C GLY A 116 9.94 -1.35 15.54
N ASP A 117 10.97 -2.18 15.70
CA ASP A 117 11.80 -2.24 16.92
C ASP A 117 13.06 -1.36 16.86
N THR A 118 13.17 -0.51 15.84
CA THR A 118 14.36 0.30 15.56
C THR A 118 14.02 1.78 15.47
N TRP A 119 15.05 2.62 15.36
CA TRP A 119 14.89 4.05 15.09
C TRP A 119 14.66 4.38 13.62
N VAL A 120 14.62 3.38 12.73
CA VAL A 120 14.33 3.57 11.30
C VAL A 120 12.83 3.74 11.11
N MET A 121 12.43 4.79 10.39
CA MET A 121 11.04 5.10 10.12
C MET A 121 10.85 5.84 8.80
N ARG A 122 9.59 6.06 8.44
CA ARG A 122 9.17 6.97 7.37
C ARG A 122 8.47 8.17 7.97
N MET A 123 8.38 9.25 7.22
CA MET A 123 7.56 10.40 7.54
C MET A 123 6.49 10.57 6.47
N TYR A 124 5.25 10.71 6.90
CA TYR A 124 4.18 11.26 6.06
C TYR A 124 4.36 12.78 5.98
N THR A 125 4.25 13.31 4.78
CA THR A 125 4.28 14.75 4.53
C THR A 125 2.91 15.38 4.78
N ARG A 126 2.87 16.71 4.91
CA ARG A 126 1.63 17.47 4.77
C ARG A 126 1.03 17.26 3.39
N HIS A 127 -0.29 17.35 3.28
CA HIS A 127 -0.96 17.16 2.00
C HIS A 127 -1.03 18.50 1.26
N ALA A 128 -0.62 18.53 -0.01
CA ALA A 128 -0.96 19.65 -0.89
C ALA A 128 -2.39 19.43 -1.41
N LEU A 129 -3.36 20.16 -0.84
CA LEU A 129 -4.77 20.06 -1.18
C LEU A 129 -5.17 21.17 -2.15
N PHE A 130 -5.74 20.80 -3.29
CA PHE A 130 -6.23 21.75 -4.29
C PHE A 130 -7.65 22.23 -3.97
N SER A 131 -8.01 23.43 -4.45
CA SER A 131 -9.32 24.04 -4.24
C SER A 131 -10.46 23.30 -4.93
N GLY A 132 -10.15 22.52 -5.96
CA GLY A 132 -11.08 21.72 -6.74
C GLY A 132 -10.41 20.50 -7.38
N PRO A 133 -11.13 19.76 -8.24
CA PRO A 133 -10.57 18.60 -8.92
C PRO A 133 -9.68 19.02 -10.09
N ILE A 134 -8.73 18.16 -10.44
CA ILE A 134 -8.03 18.24 -11.73
C ILE A 134 -8.99 17.74 -12.82
N PRO A 135 -9.26 18.52 -13.89
CA PRO A 135 -10.11 18.11 -15.01
C PRO A 135 -9.57 16.87 -15.75
N GLU A 136 -10.47 16.08 -16.33
CA GLU A 136 -10.15 14.84 -17.06
C GLU A 136 -9.15 15.03 -18.21
N ASP A 137 -9.29 16.11 -18.95
CA ASP A 137 -8.43 16.46 -20.08
C ASP A 137 -7.03 16.91 -19.63
N VAL A 138 -6.92 17.43 -18.41
CA VAL A 138 -5.65 17.86 -17.79
C VAL A 138 -5.00 16.74 -16.99
N TRP A 139 -5.76 15.74 -16.54
CA TRP A 139 -5.26 14.65 -15.68
C TRP A 139 -3.99 13.97 -16.23
N PRO A 140 -3.89 13.56 -17.51
CA PRO A 140 -2.67 12.95 -18.03
C PRO A 140 -1.43 13.85 -17.91
N GLN A 141 -1.60 15.17 -18.06
CA GLN A 141 -0.51 16.13 -17.93
C GLN A 141 -0.09 16.28 -16.47
N ALA A 142 -1.05 16.37 -15.54
CA ALA A 142 -0.76 16.42 -14.11
C ALA A 142 0.00 15.16 -13.65
N VAL A 143 -0.43 13.97 -14.10
CA VAL A 143 0.27 12.71 -13.82
C VAL A 143 1.70 12.71 -14.37
N ALA A 144 1.92 13.27 -15.56
CA ALA A 144 3.26 13.36 -16.14
C ALA A 144 4.19 14.26 -15.30
N VAL A 145 3.67 15.37 -14.77
CA VAL A 145 4.41 16.25 -13.84
C VAL A 145 4.81 15.48 -12.59
N VAL A 146 3.87 14.80 -11.92
CA VAL A 146 4.16 14.01 -10.71
C VAL A 146 5.15 12.88 -11.00
N ARG A 147 4.96 12.16 -12.12
CA ARG A 147 5.85 11.07 -12.52
C ARG A 147 7.29 11.54 -12.70
N SER A 148 7.49 12.71 -13.33
CA SER A 148 8.83 13.26 -13.56
C SER A 148 9.56 13.51 -12.24
N GLU A 149 8.87 14.13 -11.28
CA GLU A 149 9.43 14.44 -9.96
C GLU A 149 9.66 13.16 -9.13
N ALA A 150 8.72 12.21 -9.19
CA ALA A 150 8.85 10.91 -8.55
C ALA A 150 10.06 10.12 -9.10
N GLN A 151 10.27 10.14 -10.42
CA GLN A 151 11.43 9.50 -11.06
C GLN A 151 12.76 10.12 -10.62
N PHE A 152 12.82 11.45 -10.48
CA PHE A 152 13.99 12.13 -9.95
C PHE A 152 14.34 11.66 -8.52
N LEU A 153 13.32 11.35 -7.71
CA LEU A 153 13.46 10.80 -6.36
C LEU A 153 13.64 9.27 -6.32
N GLY A 154 13.80 8.60 -7.47
CA GLY A 154 13.95 7.14 -7.56
C GLY A 154 12.64 6.35 -7.34
N MET A 155 11.49 7.02 -7.25
CA MET A 155 10.17 6.42 -7.10
C MET A 155 9.60 6.01 -8.47
N THR A 156 10.12 4.93 -9.03
CA THR A 156 9.84 4.51 -10.42
C THR A 156 8.72 3.49 -10.57
N ALA A 157 8.33 2.79 -9.50
CA ALA A 157 7.24 1.83 -9.54
C ALA A 157 5.89 2.55 -9.47
N GLN A 158 4.99 2.29 -10.41
CA GLN A 158 3.67 2.90 -10.45
C GLN A 158 2.58 1.89 -10.04
N PHE A 159 1.69 2.32 -9.14
CA PHE A 159 0.48 1.60 -8.77
C PHE A 159 -0.75 2.48 -8.98
N LYS A 160 -1.89 1.86 -9.31
CA LYS A 160 -3.17 2.56 -9.46
C LYS A 160 -4.14 2.02 -8.41
N TYR A 161 -4.54 2.83 -7.43
CA TYR A 161 -5.62 2.46 -6.52
C TYR A 161 -6.97 2.57 -7.21
N GLN A 162 -7.16 3.64 -7.99
CA GLN A 162 -8.35 3.89 -8.79
C GLN A 162 -7.98 4.71 -10.02
N ASP A 163 -8.54 4.39 -11.18
CA ASP A 163 -8.31 5.17 -12.41
C ASP A 163 -9.56 5.09 -13.29
N ALA A 164 -10.59 5.81 -12.88
CA ALA A 164 -11.87 5.91 -13.57
C ALA A 164 -12.25 7.37 -13.79
N ALA A 165 -13.17 7.62 -14.72
CA ALA A 165 -13.62 8.98 -15.00
C ALA A 165 -14.09 9.69 -13.72
N LYS A 166 -13.51 10.87 -13.46
CA LYS A 166 -13.73 11.75 -12.30
C LYS A 166 -13.24 11.19 -10.97
N GLN A 167 -12.49 10.10 -10.99
CA GLN A 167 -11.91 9.51 -9.79
C GLN A 167 -10.60 8.80 -10.14
N HIS A 168 -9.50 9.49 -9.89
CA HIS A 168 -8.16 8.97 -10.12
C HIS A 168 -7.33 8.99 -8.84
N ASP A 169 -6.50 7.98 -8.68
CA ASP A 169 -5.61 7.79 -7.54
C ASP A 169 -4.42 6.92 -7.98
N LEU A 170 -3.25 7.56 -8.08
CA LEU A 170 -2.00 6.97 -8.54
C LEU A 170 -0.91 7.16 -7.50
N VAL A 171 -0.14 6.10 -7.27
CA VAL A 171 1.07 6.13 -6.45
C VAL A 171 2.29 5.83 -7.30
N PHE A 172 3.34 6.59 -7.06
CA PHE A 172 4.70 6.31 -7.48
C PHE A 172 5.51 5.94 -6.25
N SER A 173 6.27 4.84 -6.30
CA SER A 173 6.95 4.27 -5.14
C SER A 173 8.38 3.82 -5.45
N SER A 174 9.22 3.80 -4.43
CA SER A 174 10.60 3.29 -4.46
C SER A 174 10.74 2.02 -3.60
N ALA A 175 11.78 1.24 -3.87
CA ALA A 175 12.05 0.00 -3.14
C ALA A 175 12.38 0.23 -1.65
N ASP A 176 12.88 1.42 -1.29
CA ASP A 176 13.18 1.82 0.09
C ASP A 176 11.98 2.45 0.83
N GLY A 177 10.78 2.35 0.25
CA GLY A 177 9.51 2.66 0.91
C GLY A 177 9.03 4.11 0.76
N GLY A 178 9.70 4.90 -0.09
CA GLY A 178 9.28 6.24 -0.43
C GLY A 178 8.13 6.22 -1.45
N GLU A 179 7.21 7.17 -1.31
CA GLU A 179 6.00 7.25 -2.13
C GLU A 179 5.60 8.70 -2.41
N ILE A 180 5.11 8.97 -3.61
CA ILE A 180 4.31 10.16 -3.94
C ILE A 180 3.00 9.69 -4.52
N ASN A 181 1.90 10.18 -3.96
CA ASN A 181 0.55 9.91 -4.42
C ASN A 181 -0.08 11.18 -4.99
N ILE A 182 -0.78 11.02 -6.12
CA ILE A 182 -1.67 12.03 -6.66
C ILE A 182 -3.07 11.44 -6.82
N GLY A 183 -4.05 12.13 -6.27
CA GLY A 183 -5.45 11.77 -6.38
C GLY A 183 -6.31 12.97 -6.80
N THR A 184 -7.42 12.69 -7.48
CA THR A 184 -8.46 13.68 -7.79
C THR A 184 -9.83 13.03 -7.82
N ALA A 185 -10.80 13.67 -7.14
CA ALA A 185 -12.22 13.31 -7.22
C ALA A 185 -13.10 14.55 -7.06
N VAL A 186 -13.50 14.89 -5.82
CA VAL A 186 -14.14 16.19 -5.52
C VAL A 186 -13.10 17.30 -5.41
N GLN A 187 -11.92 16.97 -4.88
CA GLN A 187 -10.73 17.80 -4.84
C GLN A 187 -9.53 16.94 -5.25
N ALA A 188 -8.50 17.59 -5.77
CA ALA A 188 -7.21 16.95 -5.95
C ALA A 188 -6.32 17.10 -4.72
N SER A 189 -5.40 16.15 -4.54
CA SER A 189 -4.33 16.25 -3.56
C SER A 189 -3.06 15.55 -4.01
N ILE A 190 -1.92 16.06 -3.56
CA ILE A 190 -0.64 15.35 -3.60
C ILE A 190 -0.22 15.06 -2.17
N THR A 191 0.17 13.83 -1.91
CA THR A 191 0.73 13.40 -0.62
C THR A 191 2.03 12.65 -0.87
N GLY A 192 2.87 12.57 0.15
CA GLY A 192 4.12 11.84 0.07
C GLY A 192 4.49 11.15 1.37
N THR A 193 5.20 10.05 1.22
CA THR A 193 5.81 9.27 2.28
C THR A 193 7.30 9.21 2.00
N THR A 194 8.15 9.57 2.96
CA THR A 194 9.60 9.47 2.74
C THR A 194 10.03 8.01 2.64
N PRO A 195 11.17 7.73 2.00
CA PRO A 195 11.89 6.50 2.24
C PRO A 195 12.17 6.23 3.72
N CYS A 196 12.45 4.97 4.03
CA CYS A 196 12.92 4.55 5.34
C CYS A 196 14.29 5.13 5.66
N ARG A 197 14.37 5.90 6.75
CA ARG A 197 15.57 6.59 7.23
C ARG A 197 15.64 6.55 8.76
N LEU A 198 16.82 6.75 9.33
CA LEU A 198 16.95 6.93 10.77
C LEU A 198 16.32 8.25 11.20
N ARG A 199 15.73 8.28 12.40
CA ARG A 199 15.34 9.53 13.06
C ARG A 199 16.56 10.39 13.35
N GLU A 200 16.41 11.70 13.25
CA GLU A 200 17.43 12.65 13.68
C GLU A 200 17.83 12.43 15.14
N GLN A 201 16.87 12.11 16.01
CA GLN A 201 17.12 11.82 17.42
C GLN A 201 18.09 10.65 17.65
N TRP A 202 18.10 9.65 16.76
CA TRP A 202 19.05 8.54 16.89
C TRP A 202 20.50 9.04 16.79
N TYR A 203 20.79 9.99 15.89
CA TYR A 203 22.14 10.55 15.79
C TYR A 203 22.52 11.32 17.06
N THR A 204 21.60 12.11 17.62
CA THR A 204 21.86 12.86 18.84
C THR A 204 22.07 11.97 20.07
N ASP A 205 21.28 10.91 20.21
CA ASP A 205 21.34 10.01 21.37
C ASP A 205 22.64 9.18 21.40
N TYR A 206 23.20 8.90 20.22
CA TYR A 206 24.46 8.15 20.07
C TYR A 206 25.70 9.06 19.88
N GLY A 207 25.54 10.38 19.95
CA GLY A 207 26.65 11.34 19.79
C GLY A 207 27.27 11.32 18.39
N ILE A 208 26.50 10.93 17.38
CA ILE A 208 26.93 10.88 15.98
C ILE A 208 26.52 12.19 15.31
N PRO A 209 27.38 12.82 14.49
CA PRO A 209 26.98 13.98 13.71
C PRO A 209 25.77 13.67 12.82
N VAL A 210 24.70 14.45 12.93
CA VAL A 210 23.54 14.35 12.04
C VAL A 210 24.03 14.56 10.60
N PRO A 211 23.80 13.61 9.68
CA PRO A 211 24.08 13.79 8.27
C PRO A 211 23.18 14.92 7.77
N ARG A 212 23.76 16.11 7.64
CA ARG A 212 23.20 17.16 6.80
C ARG A 212 23.61 16.80 5.39
N GLU A 213 22.68 16.90 4.44
CA GLU A 213 23.06 16.83 3.03
C GLU A 213 24.24 17.80 2.82
N SER A 214 25.42 17.23 2.59
CA SER A 214 26.49 17.96 1.93
C SER A 214 25.90 18.49 0.64
N GLU A 215 26.06 19.79 0.39
CA GLU A 215 25.75 20.46 -0.88
C GLU A 215 25.68 19.47 -2.06
N GLU A 216 24.46 19.21 -2.50
CA GLU A 216 24.03 18.79 -3.84
C GLU A 216 25.15 18.31 -4.81
N PRO A 217 25.13 17.07 -5.32
CA PRO A 217 25.76 16.81 -6.60
C PRO A 217 24.90 17.51 -7.66
N ARG A 218 25.42 18.67 -8.07
CA ARG A 218 25.02 19.53 -9.21
C ARG A 218 24.53 18.77 -10.45
#